data_AF-A0A485CKL0-F1
#
_entry.id   AF-A0A485CKL0-F1
#
_cell.length_a   1.000
_cell.length_b   1.000
_cell.length_c   1.000
_cell.angle_alpha   90.00
_cell.angle_beta   90.00
_cell.angle_gamma   90.00
#
_symmetry.space_group_name_H-M   'P 1'
#
loop_
_entity.id
_entity.type
_entity.pdbx_description
1 polymer ?
#
loop_
_entity_poly.entity_id
_entity_poly.type
_entity_poly.pdbx_seq_one_letter_code
_entity_poly.pdbx_strand_id
1 'polypeptide(L)'
;MRKQWLGICIAAGLLAACSSNDVQQQTVSAPQPAVCNGPVVEISGADPRFEPLNATANQDYERDGKKYSIVQDPSKFSQAGFAAIYDAEPGSNLTASGEAFDPNQLTAAHPNAADSELCAYY
;
A
#
# COMPACT_ATOMS: atom_id res chain seq x y z
N MET A 1 22.90 -54.56 -17.82
CA MET A 1 23.09 -53.16 -17.37
C MET A 1 21.93 -52.79 -16.43
N ARG A 2 22.02 -53.04 -15.10
CA ARG A 2 20.87 -52.88 -14.18
C ARG A 2 21.17 -52.21 -12.83
N LYS A 3 22.44 -51.93 -12.51
CA LYS A 3 22.85 -51.38 -11.20
C LYS A 3 23.11 -49.87 -11.18
N GLN A 4 23.29 -49.23 -12.35
CA GLN A 4 23.56 -47.79 -12.46
C GLN A 4 22.30 -46.91 -12.29
N TRP A 5 21.11 -47.41 -12.63
CA TRP A 5 19.86 -46.65 -12.52
C TRP A 5 19.55 -46.20 -11.08
N LEU A 6 19.90 -47.01 -10.07
CA LEU A 6 19.68 -46.66 -8.66
C LEU A 6 20.43 -45.38 -8.25
N GLY A 7 21.64 -45.16 -8.76
CA GLY A 7 22.41 -43.95 -8.48
C GLY A 7 21.79 -42.69 -9.11
N ILE A 8 21.22 -42.81 -10.30
CA ILE A 8 20.57 -41.71 -11.02
C ILE A 8 19.32 -41.25 -10.28
N CYS A 9 18.49 -42.17 -9.77
CA CYS A 9 17.29 -41.83 -9.01
C CYS A 9 17.63 -41.11 -7.68
N ILE A 10 18.69 -41.53 -6.98
CA ILE A 10 19.13 -40.90 -5.73
C ILE A 10 19.66 -39.48 -6.00
N ALA A 11 20.45 -39.29 -7.07
CA ALA A 11 20.93 -37.97 -7.45
C ALA A 11 19.77 -37.01 -7.82
N ALA A 12 18.79 -37.48 -8.59
CA ALA A 12 17.61 -36.68 -8.96
C ALA A 12 16.77 -36.26 -7.73
N GLY A 13 16.59 -37.15 -6.75
CA GLY A 13 15.85 -36.84 -5.52
C GLY A 13 16.49 -35.74 -4.68
N LEU A 14 17.83 -35.65 -4.66
CA LEU A 14 18.56 -34.61 -3.91
C LEU A 14 18.40 -33.21 -4.53
N LEU A 15 18.23 -33.09 -5.86
CA LEU A 15 17.99 -31.79 -6.49
C LEU A 15 16.57 -31.25 -6.19
N ALA A 16 15.58 -32.13 -6.04
CA ALA A 16 14.20 -31.72 -5.72
C ALA A 16 14.07 -31.10 -4.33
N ALA A 17 14.87 -31.56 -3.35
CA ALA A 17 14.85 -31.05 -1.98
C ALA A 17 15.30 -29.58 -1.86
N CYS A 18 16.09 -29.08 -2.81
CA CYS A 18 16.50 -27.66 -2.86
C CYS A 18 15.42 -26.73 -3.44
N SER A 19 14.26 -27.25 -3.84
CA SER A 19 13.14 -26.47 -4.38
C SER A 19 12.06 -26.12 -3.35
N SER A 20 12.31 -26.36 -2.05
CA SER A 20 11.47 -25.91 -0.94
C SER A 20 11.57 -24.40 -0.74
N ASN A 21 11.00 -23.64 -1.68
CA ASN A 21 10.69 -22.24 -1.50
C ASN A 21 9.46 -22.10 -0.58
N ASP A 22 9.59 -22.56 0.66
CA ASP A 22 8.69 -22.22 1.77
C ASP A 22 8.94 -20.76 2.19
N VAL A 23 8.80 -19.87 1.21
CA VAL A 23 8.46 -18.48 1.47
C VAL A 23 7.04 -18.53 2.02
N GLN A 24 6.95 -18.70 3.33
CA GLN A 24 5.80 -18.23 4.06
C GLN A 24 5.66 -16.75 3.74
N GLN A 25 4.82 -16.42 2.75
CA GLN A 25 4.09 -15.17 2.76
C GLN A 25 3.20 -15.22 3.99
N GLN A 26 3.84 -14.95 5.14
CA GLN A 26 3.19 -14.60 6.37
C GLN A 26 2.35 -13.38 6.00
N THR A 27 1.05 -13.62 5.81
CA THR A 27 0.05 -12.60 5.59
C THR A 27 -0.04 -11.82 6.89
N VAL A 28 0.91 -10.91 7.06
CA VAL A 28 0.83 -9.80 8.00
C VAL A 28 -0.41 -9.04 7.56
N SER A 29 -1.54 -9.38 8.18
CA SER A 29 -2.73 -8.58 8.10
C SER A 29 -2.29 -7.18 8.48
N ALA A 30 -2.36 -6.24 7.54
CA ALA A 30 -2.09 -4.85 7.83
C ALA A 30 -2.91 -4.46 9.06
N PRO A 31 -2.33 -3.75 10.05
CA PRO A 31 -3.11 -3.22 11.16
C PRO A 31 -4.34 -2.51 10.60
N GLN A 32 -5.54 -2.87 11.05
CA GLN A 32 -6.73 -2.14 10.64
C GLN A 32 -6.59 -0.74 11.24
N PRO A 33 -6.40 0.31 10.41
CA PRO A 33 -5.96 1.60 10.92
C PRO A 33 -7.08 2.23 11.76
N ALA A 34 -6.71 2.96 12.80
CA ALA A 34 -7.65 3.38 13.83
C ALA A 34 -8.69 4.36 13.27
N VAL A 35 -9.95 3.92 13.17
CA VAL A 35 -11.05 4.74 12.64
C VAL A 35 -11.36 5.88 13.63
N CYS A 36 -11.07 7.11 13.21
CA CYS A 36 -11.26 8.29 14.04
C CYS A 36 -12.75 8.66 14.15
N ASN A 37 -13.24 8.73 15.39
CA ASN A 37 -14.60 9.15 15.74
C ASN A 37 -14.59 10.51 16.49
N GLY A 38 -13.57 11.34 16.23
CA GLY A 38 -13.38 12.65 16.84
C GLY A 38 -14.31 13.73 16.24
N PRO A 39 -14.44 14.89 16.90
CA PRO A 39 -15.15 16.04 16.34
C PRO A 39 -14.38 16.61 15.14
N VAL A 40 -15.08 16.99 14.08
CA VAL A 40 -14.50 17.70 12.94
C VAL A 40 -14.27 19.16 13.35
N VAL A 41 -13.04 19.46 13.75
CA VAL A 41 -12.54 20.82 14.05
C VAL A 41 -11.38 21.13 13.11
N GLU A 42 -11.18 22.40 12.77
CA GLU A 42 -10.04 22.83 11.96
C GLU A 42 -8.73 22.70 12.76
N ILE A 43 -7.70 22.11 12.14
CA ILE A 43 -6.37 21.92 12.73
C ILE A 43 -5.44 22.99 12.15
N SER A 44 -5.10 23.98 12.98
CA SER A 44 -4.25 25.10 12.58
C SER A 44 -2.86 24.64 12.13
N GLY A 45 -2.46 25.04 10.92
CA GLY A 45 -1.15 24.73 10.33
C GLY A 45 -1.16 23.60 9.29
N ALA A 46 -2.29 22.91 9.10
CA ALA A 46 -2.50 21.96 8.01
C ALA A 46 -3.12 22.65 6.78
N ASP A 47 -2.45 23.66 6.23
CA ASP A 47 -2.86 24.33 4.98
C ASP A 47 -2.51 23.43 3.77
N PRO A 48 -3.49 22.84 3.06
CA PRO A 48 -3.23 21.88 2.00
C PRO A 48 -2.57 22.52 0.78
N ARG A 49 -1.68 21.78 0.11
CA ARG A 49 -0.86 22.29 -1.00
C ARG A 49 -1.07 21.45 -2.24
N PHE A 50 -1.82 21.99 -3.21
CA PHE A 50 -2.02 21.34 -4.51
C PHE A 50 -0.69 21.07 -5.22
N GLU A 51 -0.40 19.79 -5.48
CA GLU A 51 0.79 19.37 -6.21
C GLU A 51 0.42 18.86 -7.63
N PRO A 52 1.38 18.76 -8.57
CA PRO A 52 1.11 18.23 -9.91
C PRO A 52 0.96 16.70 -9.88
N LEU A 53 0.01 16.15 -10.66
CA LEU A 53 -0.21 14.71 -10.75
C LEU A 53 1.09 13.91 -10.97
N ASN A 54 1.41 13.01 -10.05
CA ASN A 54 2.46 12.02 -10.19
C ASN A 54 2.07 11.02 -11.28
N ALA A 55 2.79 11.06 -12.40
CA ALA A 55 2.47 10.28 -13.60
C ALA A 55 2.40 8.75 -13.39
N THR A 56 3.03 8.22 -12.34
CA THR A 56 3.01 6.79 -11.99
C THR A 56 1.97 6.42 -10.94
N ALA A 57 1.63 7.32 -10.01
CA ALA A 57 0.67 7.05 -8.94
C ALA A 57 -0.78 7.39 -9.33
N ASN A 58 -0.98 8.47 -10.10
CA ASN A 58 -2.29 9.05 -10.37
C ASN A 58 -2.90 8.55 -11.69
N GLN A 59 -2.96 7.22 -11.83
CA GLN A 59 -3.63 6.53 -12.94
C GLN A 59 -4.86 5.77 -12.46
N ASP A 60 -5.89 5.68 -13.31
CA ASP A 60 -7.08 4.85 -13.04
C ASP A 60 -6.70 3.39 -12.82
N TYR A 61 -7.18 2.78 -11.72
CA TYR A 61 -6.78 1.44 -11.29
C TYR A 61 -7.94 0.57 -10.80
N GLU A 62 -7.67 -0.73 -10.61
CA GLU A 62 -8.58 -1.68 -9.97
C GLU A 62 -7.89 -2.34 -8.78
N ARG A 63 -8.59 -2.45 -7.65
CA ARG A 63 -8.15 -3.18 -6.45
C ARG A 63 -9.34 -3.97 -5.91
N ASP A 64 -9.13 -5.26 -5.66
CA ASP A 64 -10.14 -6.20 -5.14
C ASP A 64 -11.45 -6.23 -5.97
N GLY A 65 -11.33 -6.10 -7.29
CA GLY A 65 -12.46 -6.03 -8.23
C GLY A 65 -13.22 -4.69 -8.24
N LYS A 66 -12.82 -3.72 -7.41
CA LYS A 66 -13.36 -2.36 -7.39
C LYS A 66 -12.45 -1.42 -8.18
N LYS A 67 -13.05 -0.69 -9.13
CA LYS A 67 -12.37 0.33 -9.94
C LYS A 67 -12.35 1.69 -9.23
N TYR A 68 -11.26 2.42 -9.44
CA TYR A 68 -11.01 3.74 -8.91
C TYR A 68 -10.53 4.64 -10.05
N SER A 69 -11.30 5.70 -10.34
CA SER A 69 -10.89 6.73 -11.29
C SER A 69 -10.32 7.94 -10.56
N ILE A 70 -9.23 8.51 -11.08
CA ILE A 70 -8.49 9.58 -10.41
C ILE A 70 -9.09 10.95 -10.75
N VAL A 71 -9.28 11.76 -9.71
CA VAL A 71 -9.79 13.13 -9.77
C VAL A 71 -8.78 14.03 -10.49
N GLN A 72 -9.05 14.32 -11.76
CA GLN A 72 -8.23 15.19 -12.61
C GLN A 72 -8.39 16.69 -12.28
N ASP A 73 -9.40 17.05 -11.49
CA ASP A 73 -9.70 18.44 -11.09
C ASP A 73 -10.14 18.48 -9.62
N PRO A 74 -9.18 18.54 -8.67
CA PRO A 74 -9.47 18.60 -7.24
C PRO A 74 -10.33 19.81 -6.83
N SER A 75 -10.32 20.91 -7.61
CA SER A 75 -11.06 22.14 -7.28
C SER A 75 -12.59 21.98 -7.26
N LYS A 76 -13.10 20.87 -7.83
CA LYS A 76 -14.54 20.53 -7.89
C LYS A 76 -14.88 19.26 -7.11
N PHE A 77 -13.91 18.69 -6.40
CA PHE A 77 -14.09 17.44 -5.66
C PHE A 77 -14.50 17.71 -4.21
N SER A 78 -15.44 16.91 -3.71
CA SER A 78 -15.82 16.91 -2.29
C SER A 78 -16.39 15.54 -1.93
N GLN A 79 -15.92 14.96 -0.83
CA GLN A 79 -16.36 13.67 -0.33
C GLN A 79 -16.29 13.68 1.20
N ALA A 80 -17.25 13.01 1.85
CA ALA A 80 -17.19 12.67 3.27
C ALA A 80 -17.05 11.15 3.43
N GLY A 81 -16.38 10.71 4.49
CA GLY A 81 -16.12 9.30 4.75
C GLY A 81 -15.41 9.09 6.09
N PHE A 82 -15.01 7.85 6.37
CA PHE A 82 -14.17 7.52 7.52
C PHE A 82 -12.69 7.79 7.21
N ALA A 83 -11.98 8.38 8.17
CA ALA A 83 -10.54 8.61 8.12
C ALA A 83 -9.80 7.70 9.11
N ALA A 84 -8.52 7.43 8.83
CA ALA A 84 -7.65 6.66 9.70
C ALA A 84 -6.18 7.10 9.52
N ILE A 85 -5.44 7.17 10.64
CA ILE A 85 -4.00 7.54 10.73
C ILE A 85 -3.31 6.15 10.53
N TYR A 86 -2.24 6.12 9.73
CA TYR A 86 -1.36 4.97 9.50
C TYR A 86 -0.04 5.16 10.26
N ASP A 87 0.42 4.13 10.99
CA ASP A 87 1.71 4.13 11.70
C ASP A 87 2.86 3.51 10.87
N ALA A 88 2.53 2.74 9.83
CA ALA A 88 3.43 2.25 8.80
C ALA A 88 2.66 1.98 7.48
N GLU A 89 3.35 2.07 6.34
CA GLU A 89 2.81 1.68 5.03
C GLU A 89 2.90 0.14 4.87
N PRO A 90 1.79 -0.59 4.53
CA PRO A 90 1.82 -2.05 4.49
C PRO A 90 2.74 -2.64 3.41
N GLY A 91 3.86 -3.23 3.85
CA GLY A 91 4.81 -3.94 2.98
C GLY A 91 5.78 -3.03 2.22
N SER A 92 5.87 -1.76 2.59
CA SER A 92 6.72 -0.74 1.95
C SER A 92 7.23 0.26 2.99
N ASN A 93 8.34 0.95 2.70
CA ASN A 93 8.70 2.20 3.39
C ASN A 93 8.42 3.44 2.51
N LEU A 94 7.83 3.22 1.34
CA LEU A 94 7.48 4.23 0.35
C LEU A 94 5.97 4.27 0.11
N THR A 95 5.42 5.47 0.05
CA THR A 95 4.02 5.76 -0.31
C THR A 95 3.71 5.39 -1.77
N ALA A 96 2.44 5.48 -2.17
CA ALA A 96 2.03 5.33 -3.56
C ALA A 96 2.67 6.36 -4.52
N SER A 97 3.02 7.57 -4.06
CA SER A 97 3.78 8.57 -4.82
C SER A 97 5.26 8.21 -4.99
N GLY A 98 5.78 7.25 -4.22
CA GLY A 98 7.19 6.85 -4.19
C GLY A 98 8.05 7.64 -3.19
N GLU A 99 7.42 8.48 -2.36
CA GLU A 99 8.07 9.23 -1.29
C GLU A 99 8.29 8.36 -0.05
N ALA A 100 9.26 8.72 0.81
CA ALA A 100 9.46 8.00 2.06
C ALA A 100 8.30 8.27 3.03
N PHE A 101 7.73 7.20 3.58
CA PHE A 101 6.72 7.31 4.63
C PHE A 101 7.34 7.84 5.94
N ASP A 102 6.74 8.89 6.50
CA ASP A 102 7.10 9.46 7.81
C ASP A 102 5.82 9.73 8.62
N PRO A 103 5.57 9.02 9.73
CA PRO A 103 4.36 9.19 10.55
C PRO A 103 4.34 10.49 11.37
N ASN A 104 5.39 11.32 11.29
CA ASN A 104 5.45 12.64 11.93
C ASN A 104 5.04 13.78 10.98
N GLN A 105 4.83 13.49 9.69
CA GLN A 105 4.41 14.46 8.68
C GLN A 105 2.87 14.53 8.56
N LEU A 106 2.34 15.72 8.25
CA LEU A 106 0.90 15.96 8.09
C LEU A 106 0.41 15.58 6.69
N THR A 107 0.53 14.29 6.33
CA THR A 107 0.11 13.72 5.05
C THR A 107 -1.09 12.77 5.20
N ALA A 108 -1.44 12.04 4.14
CA ALA A 108 -2.64 11.21 4.02
C ALA A 108 -2.54 10.20 2.87
N ALA A 109 -3.64 9.50 2.60
CA ALA A 109 -3.92 8.91 1.30
C ALA A 109 -5.42 8.96 1.01
N HIS A 110 -5.82 9.20 -0.25
CA HIS A 110 -7.21 9.05 -0.68
C HIS A 110 -7.30 8.25 -2.00
N PRO A 111 -8.16 7.21 -2.11
CA PRO A 111 -8.15 6.26 -3.24
C PRO A 111 -8.44 6.83 -4.64
N ASN A 112 -8.83 8.10 -4.74
CA ASN A 112 -9.16 8.78 -5.98
C ASN A 112 -8.42 10.12 -6.16
N ALA A 113 -7.51 10.48 -5.26
CA ALA A 113 -6.87 11.80 -5.29
C ALA A 113 -5.59 11.84 -6.15
N ALA A 114 -5.20 13.07 -6.48
CA ALA A 114 -3.84 13.43 -6.84
C ALA A 114 -2.89 13.20 -5.65
N ASP A 115 -3.21 13.88 -4.54
CA ASP A 115 -2.25 14.12 -3.48
C ASP A 115 -2.52 13.26 -2.24
N SER A 116 -1.44 12.98 -1.53
CA SER A 116 -1.41 12.38 -0.20
C SER A 116 -1.77 13.41 0.90
N GLU A 117 -2.90 14.12 0.73
CA GLU A 117 -3.54 15.04 1.69
C GLU A 117 -5.07 14.84 1.57
N LEU A 118 -5.91 14.65 2.61
CA LEU A 118 -5.81 14.92 4.05
C LEU A 118 -6.33 13.72 4.90
N CYS A 119 -5.59 13.37 5.96
CA CYS A 119 -5.98 12.47 7.06
C CYS A 119 -5.15 12.84 8.30
N ALA A 120 -5.25 14.10 8.71
CA ALA A 120 -4.53 14.62 9.88
C ALA A 120 -4.91 13.85 11.16
N TYR A 121 -3.90 13.49 11.95
CA TYR A 121 -4.05 12.90 13.28
C TYR A 121 -4.10 13.99 14.38
N TYR A 122 -4.88 13.67 15.43
CA TYR A 122 -4.88 14.22 16.81
C TYR A 122 -4.48 15.69 17.04
#